data_AF-A0A0W0XL53-F1
#
_entry.id   AF-A0A0W0XL53-F1
#
_cell.length_a   1.000
_cell.length_b   1.000
_cell.length_c   1.000
_cell.angle_alpha   90.00
_cell.angle_beta   90.00
_cell.angle_gamma   90.00
#
_symmetry.space_group_name_H-M   'P 1'
#
loop_
_entity.id
_entity.type
_entity.pdbx_description
1 polymer ?
#
loop_
_entity_poly.entity_id
_entity_poly.type
_entity_poly.pdbx_seq_one_letter_code
_entity_poly.pdbx_strand_id
1 'polypeptide(L)'
;MKTLSLLLLCPSLVFASDKTLTCSMQGLTENITFTVADKPNSMPLVDFPYEVEPTIFSMRQGNLLLVAVDSEDKSRSRLFISAQWNKQTDSYHGQFFADFGGNQLQFENGRIECK
;
A
#
# COMPACT_ATOMS: atom_id res chain seq x y z
N MET A 1 53.31 31.62 0.46
CA MET A 1 52.36 30.93 -0.43
C MET A 1 51.18 30.46 0.42
N LYS A 2 50.00 31.06 0.24
CA LYS A 2 48.77 30.68 0.96
C LYS A 2 48.01 29.65 0.11
N THR A 3 47.96 28.41 0.56
CA THR A 3 47.19 27.34 -0.05
C THR A 3 45.71 27.50 0.31
N LEU A 4 44.89 27.83 -0.69
CA LEU A 4 43.44 27.96 -0.57
C LEU A 4 42.83 26.55 -0.72
N SER A 5 42.35 25.96 0.38
CA SER A 5 41.63 24.68 0.34
C SER A 5 40.18 24.92 -0.07
N LEU A 6 39.80 24.35 -1.22
CA LEU A 6 38.45 24.38 -1.77
C LEU A 6 37.65 23.21 -1.18
N LEU A 7 36.72 23.48 -0.26
CA LEU A 7 35.77 22.47 0.22
C LEU A 7 34.72 22.21 -0.86
N LEU A 8 34.79 21.04 -1.50
CA LEU A 8 33.68 20.51 -2.30
C LEU A 8 32.54 20.11 -1.37
N LEU A 9 31.45 20.88 -1.37
CA LEU A 9 30.15 20.38 -0.93
C LEU A 9 29.59 19.46 -2.02
N CYS A 10 29.62 18.15 -1.81
CA CYS A 10 28.82 17.21 -2.59
C CYS A 10 27.35 17.33 -2.13
N PRO A 11 26.41 17.75 -2.98
CA PRO A 11 25.00 17.59 -2.68
C PRO A 11 24.68 16.09 -2.68
N SER A 12 24.33 15.55 -1.53
CA SER A 12 23.75 14.22 -1.43
C SER A 12 22.40 14.22 -2.14
N LEU A 13 22.30 13.51 -3.27
CA LEU A 13 21.04 13.21 -3.93
C LEU A 13 20.20 12.36 -2.98
N VAL A 14 19.13 12.94 -2.43
CA VAL A 14 18.11 12.18 -1.71
C VAL A 14 17.27 11.46 -2.75
N PHE A 15 17.49 10.17 -2.90
CA PHE A 15 16.61 9.32 -3.71
C PHE A 15 15.32 9.09 -2.92
N ALA A 16 14.22 9.58 -3.47
CA ALA A 16 12.86 9.27 -3.06
C ALA A 16 12.66 7.75 -3.11
N SER A 17 12.28 7.13 -1.98
CA SER A 17 12.15 5.68 -1.85
C SER A 17 10.68 5.28 -1.86
N ASP A 18 10.31 4.37 -2.75
CA ASP A 18 8.97 3.78 -2.75
C ASP A 18 8.72 3.04 -1.43
N LYS A 19 7.50 3.16 -0.89
CA LYS A 19 7.09 2.48 0.35
C LYS A 19 6.24 1.28 0.01
N THR A 20 6.72 0.09 0.36
CA THR A 20 5.94 -1.15 0.25
C THR A 20 5.27 -1.44 1.58
N LEU A 21 3.98 -1.76 1.56
CA LEU A 21 3.25 -2.30 2.71
C LEU A 21 2.89 -3.76 2.46
N THR A 22 3.13 -4.60 3.45
CA THR A 22 2.70 -6.01 3.46
C THR A 22 1.56 -6.18 4.46
N CYS A 23 0.43 -6.67 4.00
CA CYS A 23 -0.77 -6.87 4.80
C CYS A 23 -1.07 -8.35 5.01
N SER A 24 -1.08 -8.75 6.28
CA SER A 24 -1.55 -10.07 6.72
C SER A 24 -3.04 -10.04 7.02
N MET A 25 -3.77 -10.99 6.44
CA MET A 25 -5.22 -11.12 6.57
C MET A 25 -5.54 -12.30 7.49
N GLN A 26 -6.40 -12.07 8.47
CA GLN A 26 -6.81 -13.14 9.38
C GLN A 26 -7.53 -14.26 8.61
N GLY A 27 -7.07 -15.50 8.79
CA GLY A 27 -7.68 -16.67 8.18
C GLY A 27 -7.15 -17.02 6.79
N LEU A 28 -6.29 -16.18 6.21
CA LEU A 28 -5.66 -16.41 4.91
C LEU A 28 -4.14 -16.59 5.10
N THR A 29 -3.55 -17.48 4.30
CA THR A 29 -2.10 -17.72 4.31
C THR A 29 -1.33 -16.72 3.46
N GLU A 30 -2.00 -16.11 2.48
CA GLU A 30 -1.40 -15.16 1.56
C GLU A 30 -1.52 -13.73 2.09
N ASN A 31 -0.48 -12.93 1.84
CA ASN A 31 -0.46 -11.52 2.16
C ASN A 31 -0.83 -10.71 0.91
N ILE A 32 -1.44 -9.55 1.12
CA ILE A 32 -1.56 -8.54 0.07
C ILE A 32 -0.41 -7.55 0.23
N THR A 33 0.28 -7.25 -0.85
CA THR A 33 1.35 -6.25 -0.86
C THR A 33 0.94 -5.07 -1.72
N PHE A 34 1.26 -3.85 -1.32
CA PHE A 34 1.14 -2.72 -2.23
C PHE A 34 2.25 -1.69 -2.07
N THR A 35 2.66 -1.13 -3.20
CA THR A 35 3.77 -0.17 -3.29
C THR A 35 3.24 1.22 -3.57
N VAL A 36 3.52 2.14 -2.66
CA VAL A 36 3.17 3.55 -2.74
C VAL A 36 4.39 4.31 -3.25
N ALA A 37 4.25 4.94 -4.41
CA ALA A 37 5.32 5.79 -4.93
C ALA A 37 5.47 7.03 -4.06
N ASP A 38 6.71 7.54 -3.94
CA ASP A 38 6.99 8.80 -3.25
C ASP A 38 6.61 10.03 -4.11
N LYS A 39 5.36 10.02 -4.58
CA LYS A 39 4.71 11.07 -5.35
C LYS A 39 3.36 11.38 -4.70
N PRO A 40 3.06 12.67 -4.42
CA PRO A 40 1.77 13.07 -3.88
C PRO A 40 0.62 12.55 -4.75
N ASN A 41 -0.40 11.97 -4.12
CA ASN A 41 -1.60 11.42 -4.76
C ASN A 41 -1.33 10.30 -5.78
N SER A 42 -0.17 9.65 -5.74
CA SER A 42 0.04 8.43 -6.50
C SER A 42 -0.89 7.32 -5.98
N MET A 43 -1.45 6.56 -6.93
CA MET A 43 -2.14 5.33 -6.60
C MET A 43 -1.11 4.22 -6.39
N PRO A 44 -1.33 3.32 -5.42
CA PRO A 44 -0.40 2.24 -5.17
C PRO A 44 -0.47 1.18 -6.27
N LEU A 45 0.63 0.46 -6.49
CA LEU A 45 0.60 -0.80 -7.22
C LEU A 45 0.23 -1.90 -6.25
N VAL A 46 -0.85 -2.63 -6.52
CA VAL A 46 -1.36 -3.69 -5.63
C VAL A 46 -0.99 -5.04 -6.23
N ASP A 47 -0.26 -5.83 -5.46
CA ASP A 47 -0.01 -7.24 -5.74
C ASP A 47 -1.23 -8.04 -5.28
N PHE A 48 -2.05 -8.43 -6.25
CA PHE A 48 -3.28 -9.19 -6.07
C PHE A 48 -3.31 -10.31 -7.12
N PRO A 49 -3.93 -11.47 -6.84
CA PRO A 49 -3.95 -12.59 -7.79
C PRO A 49 -4.58 -12.30 -9.15
N TYR A 50 -5.31 -11.19 -9.28
CA TYR A 50 -5.92 -10.70 -10.52
C TYR A 50 -5.53 -9.24 -10.74
N GLU A 51 -5.64 -8.77 -11.98
CA GLU A 51 -5.42 -7.37 -12.30
C GLU A 51 -6.46 -6.48 -11.63
N VAL A 52 -5.99 -5.55 -10.79
CA VAL A 52 -6.83 -4.61 -10.05
C VAL A 52 -6.38 -3.18 -10.26
N GLU A 53 -7.34 -2.27 -10.32
CA GLU A 53 -7.12 -0.83 -10.42
C GLU A 53 -7.52 -0.17 -9.09
N PRO A 54 -6.57 0.44 -8.34
CA PRO A 54 -6.90 1.25 -7.18
C PRO A 54 -7.68 2.50 -7.60
N THR A 55 -8.85 2.70 -7.00
CA THR A 55 -9.72 3.87 -7.26
C THR A 55 -9.75 4.84 -6.08
N ILE A 56 -9.45 4.36 -4.86
CA ILE A 56 -9.35 5.17 -3.66
C ILE A 56 -8.11 4.74 -2.88
N PHE A 57 -7.28 5.70 -2.52
CA PHE A 57 -6.13 5.47 -1.66
C PHE A 57 -5.89 6.66 -0.71
N SER A 58 -5.60 6.36 0.55
CA SER A 58 -5.19 7.36 1.54
C SER A 58 -4.34 6.72 2.65
N MET A 59 -3.21 7.35 2.96
CA MET A 59 -2.38 7.07 4.13
C MET A 59 -2.20 8.32 5.00
N ARG A 60 -3.29 9.06 5.26
CA ARG A 60 -3.25 10.36 5.95
C ARG A 60 -3.65 10.21 7.42
N GLN A 61 -2.93 10.93 8.28
CA GLN A 61 -3.25 11.05 9.71
C GLN A 61 -3.35 9.70 10.43
N GLY A 62 -2.50 8.74 10.05
CA GLY A 62 -2.51 7.40 10.63
C GLY A 62 -3.67 6.52 10.17
N ASN A 63 -4.43 6.90 9.15
CA ASN A 63 -5.45 6.05 8.54
C ASN A 63 -4.92 5.47 7.23
N LEU A 64 -5.17 4.19 6.99
CA LEU A 64 -4.98 3.51 5.72
C LEU A 64 -6.37 3.20 5.13
N LEU A 65 -6.61 3.67 3.92
CA LEU A 65 -7.77 3.32 3.09
C LEU A 65 -7.26 2.91 1.71
N LEU A 66 -7.67 1.75 1.24
CA LEU A 66 -7.44 1.28 -0.12
C LEU A 66 -8.72 0.64 -0.66
N VAL A 67 -9.15 1.07 -1.84
CA VAL A 67 -10.20 0.41 -2.61
C VAL A 67 -9.64 0.14 -4.00
N ALA A 68 -9.70 -1.12 -4.42
CA ALA A 68 -9.36 -1.53 -5.77
C ALA A 68 -10.53 -2.29 -6.40
N VAL A 69 -10.72 -2.05 -7.68
CA VAL A 69 -11.73 -2.70 -8.52
C VAL A 69 -11.05 -3.60 -9.53
N ASP A 70 -11.82 -4.49 -10.14
CA ASP A 70 -11.36 -5.27 -11.27
C ASP A 70 -11.01 -4.34 -12.45
N SER A 71 -9.87 -4.60 -13.10
CA SER A 71 -9.40 -3.78 -14.23
C SER A 71 -10.30 -3.91 -15.47
N GLU A 72 -10.95 -5.06 -15.67
CA GLU A 72 -11.84 -5.31 -16.81
C GLU A 72 -13.29 -4.91 -16.48
N ASP A 73 -13.73 -5.08 -15.22
CA ASP A 73 -15.07 -4.69 -14.76
C ASP A 73 -15.01 -3.79 -13.51
N LYS A 74 -14.97 -2.47 -13.74
CA LYS A 74 -14.91 -1.46 -12.67
C LYS A 74 -16.11 -1.44 -11.73
N SER A 75 -17.20 -2.15 -12.05
CA SER A 75 -18.34 -2.30 -11.13
C SER A 75 -18.08 -3.30 -10.00
N ARG A 76 -17.08 -4.17 -10.19
CA ARG A 76 -16.70 -5.23 -9.26
C ARG A 76 -15.56 -4.76 -8.35
N SER A 77 -15.88 -4.53 -7.07
CA SER A 77 -14.85 -4.29 -6.06
C SER A 77 -14.11 -5.58 -5.75
N ARG A 78 -12.78 -5.53 -5.80
CA ARG A 78 -11.89 -6.68 -5.57
C ARG A 78 -11.21 -6.63 -4.21
N LEU A 79 -10.91 -5.43 -3.74
CA LEU A 79 -10.23 -5.22 -2.48
C LEU A 79 -10.72 -3.95 -1.81
N PHE A 80 -11.01 -4.06 -0.53
CA PHE A 80 -11.25 -2.95 0.38
C PHE A 80 -10.42 -3.17 1.65
N ILE A 81 -9.62 -2.18 2.03
CA ILE A 81 -8.87 -2.16 3.28
C ILE A 81 -9.16 -0.86 4.00
N SER A 82 -9.54 -0.95 5.28
CA SER A 82 -9.64 0.21 6.17
C SER A 82 -8.98 -0.11 7.49
N ALA A 83 -7.91 0.62 7.81
CA ALA A 83 -7.07 0.37 8.97
C ALA A 83 -6.52 1.65 9.59
N GLN A 84 -6.10 1.55 10.85
CA GLN A 84 -5.55 2.67 11.63
C GLN A 84 -4.20 2.29 12.22
N TRP A 85 -3.30 3.26 12.26
CA TRP A 85 -1.95 3.10 12.78
C TRP A 85 -1.96 2.83 14.28
N ASN A 86 -1.42 1.69 14.68
CA ASN A 86 -1.21 1.30 16.06
C ASN A 86 0.25 1.54 16.44
N LYS A 87 0.46 2.53 17.32
CA LYS A 87 1.80 2.92 17.81
C LYS A 87 2.48 1.83 18.66
N GLN A 88 1.73 0.91 19.25
CA GLN A 88 2.29 -0.14 20.11
C GLN A 88 2.91 -1.27 19.28
N THR A 89 2.34 -1.55 18.11
CA THR A 89 2.76 -2.65 17.22
C THR A 89 3.50 -2.17 15.97
N ASP A 90 3.60 -0.84 15.79
CA ASP A 90 4.21 -0.19 14.63
C ASP A 90 3.59 -0.67 13.30
N SER A 91 2.26 -0.80 13.28
CA SER A 91 1.52 -1.37 12.17
C SER A 91 0.11 -0.82 12.04
N TYR A 92 -0.48 -0.88 10.86
CA TYR A 92 -1.90 -0.56 10.64
C TYR A 92 -2.77 -1.76 11.00
N HIS A 93 -3.77 -1.58 11.85
CA HIS A 93 -4.75 -2.61 12.22
C HIS A 93 -6.14 -2.21 11.75
N GLY A 94 -6.89 -3.14 11.19
CA GLY A 94 -8.22 -2.82 10.69
C GLY A 94 -9.01 -4.00 10.17
N GLN A 95 -9.80 -3.75 9.13
CA GLN A 95 -10.61 -4.74 8.46
C GLN A 95 -10.31 -4.75 6.96
N PHE A 96 -10.55 -5.90 6.34
CA PHE A 96 -10.54 -6.06 4.90
C PHE A 96 -11.80 -6.75 4.40
N PHE A 97 -12.07 -6.53 3.13
CA PHE A 97 -12.94 -7.34 2.29
C PHE A 97 -12.21 -7.56 0.96
N ALA A 98 -12.23 -8.79 0.45
CA ALA A 98 -11.59 -9.14 -0.81
C ALA A 98 -12.44 -10.15 -1.58
N ASP A 99 -12.39 -10.06 -2.91
CA ASP A 99 -12.99 -11.03 -3.83
C ASP A 99 -11.90 -11.75 -4.64
N PHE A 100 -11.56 -12.97 -4.22
CA PHE A 100 -10.53 -13.80 -4.83
C PHE A 100 -11.06 -14.72 -5.94
N GLY A 101 -12.33 -14.62 -6.28
CA GLY A 101 -12.90 -15.52 -7.29
C GLY A 101 -12.67 -14.97 -8.69
N GLY A 102 -12.15 -15.77 -9.62
CA GLY A 102 -11.95 -15.32 -11.01
C GLY A 102 -13.27 -14.97 -11.69
N ASN A 103 -13.91 -15.98 -12.29
CA ASN A 103 -15.23 -15.85 -12.94
C ASN A 103 -16.41 -16.08 -11.98
N GLN A 104 -16.13 -16.39 -10.72
CA GLN A 104 -17.11 -16.59 -9.65
C GLN A 104 -16.79 -15.63 -8.50
N LEU A 105 -17.73 -15.43 -7.58
CA LEU A 105 -17.50 -14.63 -6.38
C LEU A 105 -16.87 -15.51 -5.29
N GLN A 106 -15.77 -15.07 -4.70
CA GLN A 106 -15.18 -15.70 -3.51
C GLN A 106 -14.80 -14.61 -2.51
N PHE A 107 -15.77 -14.26 -1.68
CA PHE A 107 -15.62 -13.19 -0.71
C PHE A 107 -14.96 -13.66 0.56
N GLU A 108 -13.91 -12.96 0.95
CA GLU A 108 -13.21 -13.11 2.20
C GLU A 108 -13.20 -11.77 2.94
N ASN A 109 -13.33 -11.81 4.26
CA ASN A 109 -13.29 -10.61 5.08
C ASN A 109 -12.79 -10.91 6.49
N GLY A 110 -12.27 -9.89 7.16
CA GLY A 110 -11.84 -10.03 8.54
C GLY A 110 -10.80 -9.01 8.93
N ARG A 111 -10.09 -9.31 10.01
CA ARG A 111 -9.04 -8.42 10.52
C ARG A 111 -7.84 -8.41 9.57
N ILE A 112 -7.23 -7.25 9.43
CA ILE A 112 -5.98 -7.06 8.69
C ILE A 112 -4.93 -6.37 9.56
N GLU A 113 -3.66 -6.73 9.37
CA GLU A 113 -2.50 -6.04 9.92
C GLU A 113 -1.50 -5.75 8.79
N CYS A 114 -1.18 -4.47 8.54
CA CYS A 114 -0.26 -4.02 7.50
C CYS A 114 0.99 -3.33 8.06
N LYS A 115 2.16 -3.69 7.55
CA LYS A 115 3.48 -3.13 7.91
C LYS A 115 4.18 -2.57 6.68
#